data_AF-A0AAC9IR70-F1
#
_entry.id   AF-A0AAC9IR70-F1
#
_cell.length_a   1.000
_cell.length_b   1.000
_cell.length_c   1.000
_cell.angle_alpha   90.00
_cell.angle_beta   90.00
_cell.angle_gamma   90.00
#
_symmetry.space_group_name_H-M   'P 1'
#
loop_
_entity.id
_entity.type
_entity.pdbx_description
1 polymer ?
#
loop_
_entity_poly.entity_id
_entity_poly.type
_entity_poly.pdbx_seq_one_letter_code
_entity_poly.pdbx_strand_id
1 'polypeptide(L)'
;MNTLKHILLASCILPLGTVFSQELKDKDPNILISELFQKEQDIRKRCETLSSNPNSDQKELSNCYIAMSKIDIENQQLALPLLDSYLNKQISLNNESLSNLYYIIQHAGGEIQEKYKNFISDLFTKQIITNQEYAWFTDRLNVRNNKAQTYGFQIKYWSDTQDTLPYPIDIDAEKNTIQLGLESSKQYMLDNYTNEYSPQYMTEEEFVLFGHIKNSFDTKTTHILINNKEKVAINDKGFYIIKLHSRPQTISVKLIKNNEVVDSQDILTNQKDWIEVDFY
;
A
#
# COMPACT_ATOMS: atom_id res chain seq x y z
N MET A 1 -57.40 21.83 -13.25
CA MET A 1 -56.98 22.58 -12.05
C MET A 1 -56.36 21.61 -11.07
N ASN A 2 -55.03 21.52 -11.01
CA ASN A 2 -54.31 21.55 -9.75
C ASN A 2 -52.83 21.79 -10.01
N THR A 3 -52.30 22.70 -9.23
CA THR A 3 -51.09 23.50 -9.45
C THR A 3 -49.82 22.78 -8.98
N LEU A 4 -48.74 23.07 -9.70
CA LEU A 4 -47.34 22.93 -9.29
C LEU A 4 -47.12 23.28 -7.80
N LYS A 5 -46.34 22.44 -7.11
CA LYS A 5 -45.32 22.89 -6.15
C LYS A 5 -44.08 22.02 -6.31
N HIS A 6 -43.16 22.46 -7.16
CA HIS A 6 -41.77 21.97 -7.14
C HIS A 6 -41.07 22.69 -5.98
N ILE A 7 -40.65 21.93 -4.97
CA ILE A 7 -39.76 22.43 -3.93
C ILE A 7 -38.35 22.31 -4.50
N LEU A 8 -37.79 23.44 -4.95
CA LEU A 8 -36.35 23.57 -5.13
C LEU A 8 -35.71 23.53 -3.75
N LEU A 9 -35.05 22.41 -3.39
CA LEU A 9 -34.02 22.45 -2.36
C LEU A 9 -32.81 23.14 -2.99
N ALA A 10 -32.64 24.43 -2.68
CA ALA A 10 -31.40 25.12 -2.91
C ALA A 10 -30.31 24.42 -2.08
N SER A 11 -29.50 23.63 -2.77
CA SER A 11 -28.24 23.09 -2.26
C SER A 11 -27.32 24.27 -1.94
N CYS A 12 -27.35 24.73 -0.69
CA CYS A 12 -26.27 25.55 -0.13
C CYS A 12 -25.01 24.69 -0.03
N ILE A 13 -24.32 24.53 -1.16
CA ILE A 13 -22.89 24.20 -1.16
C ILE A 13 -22.22 25.42 -0.56
N LEU A 14 -21.98 25.39 0.75
CA LEU A 14 -21.10 26.37 1.39
C LEU A 14 -19.73 26.24 0.70
N PRO A 15 -19.17 27.32 0.14
CA PRO A 15 -17.86 27.31 -0.48
C PRO A 15 -16.81 27.34 0.63
N LEU A 16 -16.67 26.24 1.37
CA LEU A 16 -15.57 26.09 2.33
C LEU A 16 -14.18 26.01 1.63
N GLY A 17 -14.16 25.86 0.29
CA GLY A 17 -12.93 25.82 -0.50
C GLY A 17 -12.35 27.18 -0.90
N THR A 18 -13.13 28.28 -0.87
CA THR A 18 -12.62 29.57 -1.40
C THR A 18 -11.82 30.36 -0.37
N VAL A 19 -12.16 30.26 0.93
CA VAL A 19 -11.50 31.05 1.98
C VAL A 19 -10.11 30.46 2.33
N PHE A 20 -9.99 29.13 2.40
CA PHE A 20 -8.69 28.46 2.62
C PHE A 20 -7.73 28.62 1.43
N SER A 21 -8.25 28.65 0.20
CA SER A 21 -7.45 28.83 -1.01
C SER A 21 -6.84 30.25 -1.13
N GLN A 22 -7.40 31.25 -0.44
CA GLN A 22 -6.95 32.63 -0.55
C GLN A 22 -5.79 32.93 0.42
N GLU A 23 -5.83 32.42 1.65
CA GLU A 23 -4.71 32.53 2.63
C GLU A 23 -3.46 31.77 2.19
N LEU A 24 -3.62 30.63 1.50
CA LEU A 24 -2.51 29.81 1.06
C LEU A 24 -1.76 30.37 -0.15
N LYS A 25 -2.36 31.29 -0.91
CA LYS A 25 -1.79 31.84 -2.16
C LYS A 25 -0.58 32.76 -1.93
N ASP A 26 -0.52 33.40 -0.76
CA ASP A 26 0.52 34.38 -0.44
C ASP A 26 1.62 33.80 0.46
N LYS A 27 1.52 32.53 0.83
CA LYS A 27 2.48 31.86 1.70
C LYS A 27 3.68 31.37 0.91
N ASP A 28 4.90 31.55 1.47
CA ASP A 28 6.10 30.94 0.91
C ASP A 28 5.90 29.42 0.75
N PRO A 29 6.08 28.85 -0.46
CA PRO A 29 5.92 27.42 -0.70
C PRO A 29 6.71 26.53 0.26
N ASN A 30 7.91 26.95 0.68
CA ASN A 30 8.73 26.17 1.61
C ASN A 30 8.11 26.11 3.00
N ILE A 31 7.55 27.24 3.48
CA ILE A 31 6.87 27.29 4.78
C ILE A 31 5.60 26.44 4.71
N LEU A 32 4.83 26.55 3.63
CA LEU A 32 3.61 25.75 3.47
C LEU A 32 3.93 24.25 3.47
N ILE A 33 4.91 23.79 2.69
CA ILE A 33 5.30 22.38 2.63
C ILE A 33 5.76 21.86 4.01
N SER A 34 6.54 22.67 4.74
CA SER A 34 6.99 22.33 6.10
C SER A 34 5.81 22.12 7.06
N GLU A 35 4.79 22.99 7.02
CA GLU A 35 3.60 22.83 7.86
C GLU A 35 2.75 21.61 7.50
N LEU A 36 2.59 21.33 6.20
CA LEU A 36 1.89 20.12 5.74
C LEU A 36 2.59 18.87 6.26
N PHE A 37 3.92 18.83 6.13
CA PHE A 37 4.73 17.74 6.67
C PHE A 37 4.60 17.61 8.19
N GLN A 38 4.70 18.70 8.94
CA GLN A 38 4.56 18.66 10.40
C GLN A 38 3.19 18.12 10.81
N LYS A 39 2.11 18.58 10.17
CA LYS A 39 0.75 18.09 10.41
C LYS A 39 0.63 16.58 10.15
N GLU A 40 1.30 16.08 9.12
CA GLU A 40 1.38 14.64 8.81
C GLU A 40 2.12 13.87 9.90
N GLN A 41 3.29 14.34 10.31
CA GLN A 41 4.11 13.66 11.33
C GLN A 41 3.43 13.65 12.71
N ASP A 42 2.74 14.73 13.08
CA ASP A 42 2.04 14.83 14.36
C ASP A 42 0.93 13.79 14.49
N ILE A 43 0.12 13.60 13.44
CA ILE A 43 -0.95 12.59 13.48
C ILE A 43 -0.38 11.17 13.43
N ARG A 44 0.70 10.92 12.67
CA ARG A 44 1.37 9.61 12.63
C ARG A 44 1.90 9.24 14.02
N LYS A 45 2.64 10.14 14.66
CA LYS A 45 3.16 9.95 16.02
C LYS A 45 2.06 9.66 17.03
N ARG A 46 0.91 10.35 16.91
CA ARG A 46 -0.26 10.09 17.75
C ARG A 46 -0.78 8.67 17.53
N CYS A 47 -0.97 8.26 16.28
CA CYS A 47 -1.50 6.92 15.99
C CYS A 47 -0.52 5.81 16.39
N GLU A 48 0.79 6.01 16.21
CA GLU A 48 1.84 5.08 16.68
C GLU A 48 1.84 4.94 18.20
N THR A 49 1.65 6.05 18.93
CA THR A 49 1.55 6.03 20.40
C THR A 49 0.33 5.22 20.84
N LEU A 50 -0.82 5.40 20.15
CA LEU A 50 -2.03 4.65 20.44
C LEU A 50 -1.86 3.17 20.09
N SER A 51 -1.27 2.84 18.95
CA SER A 51 -1.10 1.45 18.50
C SER A 51 -0.11 0.66 19.36
N SER A 52 0.92 1.32 19.88
CA SER A 52 1.95 0.68 20.72
C SER A 52 1.50 0.47 22.16
N ASN A 53 0.39 1.10 22.57
CA ASN A 53 -0.17 0.93 23.91
C ASN A 53 -1.22 -0.20 23.92
N PRO A 54 -0.95 -1.33 24.62
CA PRO A 54 -1.87 -2.47 24.65
C PRO A 54 -3.21 -2.17 25.33
N ASN A 55 -3.32 -1.06 26.07
CA ASN A 55 -4.54 -0.64 26.76
C ASN A 55 -5.33 0.43 26.01
N SER A 56 -4.93 0.80 24.78
CA SER A 56 -5.62 1.81 23.99
C SER A 56 -7.03 1.37 23.60
N ASP A 57 -7.97 2.31 23.63
CA ASP A 57 -9.31 2.10 23.08
C ASP A 57 -9.23 1.91 21.57
N GLN A 58 -9.75 0.78 21.08
CA GLN A 58 -9.80 0.44 19.65
C GLN A 58 -10.57 1.48 18.84
N LYS A 59 -11.60 2.10 19.44
CA LYS A 59 -12.34 3.19 18.77
C LYS A 59 -11.50 4.44 18.63
N GLU A 60 -10.69 4.78 19.64
CA GLU A 60 -9.76 5.92 19.56
C GLU A 60 -8.68 5.69 18.50
N LEU A 61 -8.10 4.48 18.46
CA LEU A 61 -7.13 4.09 17.45
C LEU A 61 -7.72 4.17 16.03
N SER A 62 -8.91 3.61 15.83
CA SER A 62 -9.64 3.68 14.55
C SER A 62 -9.90 5.12 14.11
N ASN A 63 -10.36 5.98 15.02
CA ASN A 63 -10.57 7.41 14.74
C ASN A 63 -9.26 8.13 14.40
N CYS A 64 -8.13 7.74 15.01
CA CYS A 64 -6.82 8.28 14.69
C CYS A 64 -6.44 7.99 13.23
N TYR A 65 -6.61 6.74 12.79
CA TYR A 65 -6.30 6.36 11.40
C TYR A 65 -7.21 7.05 10.38
N ILE A 66 -8.50 7.25 10.69
CA ILE A 66 -9.41 8.04 9.85
C ILE A 66 -8.92 9.49 9.74
N ALA A 67 -8.52 10.10 10.87
CA ALA A 67 -7.97 11.45 10.87
C ALA A 67 -6.66 11.55 10.08
N MET A 68 -5.77 10.57 10.22
CA MET A 68 -4.52 10.49 9.46
C MET A 68 -4.77 10.44 7.95
N SER A 69 -5.68 9.57 7.51
CA SER A 69 -6.05 9.46 6.09
C SER A 69 -6.62 10.78 5.54
N LYS A 70 -7.46 11.48 6.34
CA LYS A 70 -7.97 12.79 5.97
C LYS A 70 -6.86 13.83 5.82
N ILE A 71 -5.90 13.85 6.75
CA ILE A 71 -4.75 14.76 6.71
C ILE A 71 -3.87 14.47 5.48
N ASP A 72 -3.61 13.20 5.18
CA ASP A 72 -2.84 12.80 4.00
C ASP A 72 -3.48 13.34 2.71
N ILE A 73 -4.80 13.20 2.56
CA ILE A 73 -5.55 13.72 1.40
C ILE A 73 -5.46 15.25 1.32
N GLU A 74 -5.71 15.96 2.43
CA GLU A 74 -5.62 17.43 2.48
C GLU A 74 -4.22 17.92 2.12
N ASN A 75 -3.19 17.27 2.65
CA ASN A 75 -1.79 17.59 2.37
C ASN A 75 -1.45 17.36 0.90
N GLN A 76 -1.88 16.24 0.31
CA GLN A 76 -1.68 15.96 -1.11
C GLN A 76 -2.34 17.01 -2.01
N GLN A 77 -3.56 17.45 -1.69
CA GLN A 77 -4.27 18.48 -2.46
C GLN A 77 -3.51 19.81 -2.52
N LEU A 78 -2.75 20.14 -1.47
CA LEU A 78 -2.01 21.39 -1.38
C LEU A 78 -0.56 21.26 -1.88
N ALA A 79 0.12 20.17 -1.56
CA ALA A 79 1.53 19.97 -1.87
C ALA A 79 1.78 19.58 -3.33
N LEU A 80 0.93 18.75 -3.93
CA LEU A 80 1.16 18.26 -5.30
C LEU A 80 1.14 19.37 -6.37
N PRO A 81 0.26 20.39 -6.30
CA PRO A 81 0.35 21.55 -7.20
C PRO A 81 1.66 22.34 -7.06
N LEU A 82 2.22 22.45 -5.84
CA LEU A 82 3.52 23.09 -5.62
C LEU A 82 4.65 22.27 -6.25
N LEU A 83 4.60 20.95 -6.09
CA LEU A 83 5.53 20.04 -6.76
C LEU A 83 5.42 20.15 -8.28
N ASP A 84 4.22 20.17 -8.85
CA ASP A 84 4.02 20.36 -10.28
C ASP A 84 4.60 21.72 -10.74
N SER A 85 4.43 22.78 -9.95
CA SER A 85 5.03 24.09 -10.23
C SER A 85 6.56 24.07 -10.17
N TYR A 86 7.15 23.34 -9.21
CA TYR A 86 8.60 23.13 -9.10
C TYR A 86 9.15 22.36 -10.30
N LEU A 87 8.49 21.26 -10.70
CA LEU A 87 8.89 20.45 -11.87
C LEU A 87 8.80 21.26 -13.16
N ASN A 88 7.82 22.16 -13.26
CA ASN A 88 7.68 23.12 -14.37
C ASN A 88 8.59 24.36 -14.23
N LYS A 89 9.49 24.38 -13.24
CA LYS A 89 10.46 25.47 -13.00
C LYS A 89 9.80 26.84 -12.75
N GLN A 90 8.57 26.85 -12.26
CA GLN A 90 7.82 28.07 -11.93
C GLN A 90 8.14 28.58 -10.53
N ILE A 91 8.57 27.69 -9.63
CA ILE A 91 9.02 28.00 -8.27
C ILE A 91 10.33 27.29 -7.96
N SER A 92 11.02 27.75 -6.93
CA SER A 92 12.19 27.10 -6.35
C SER A 92 11.86 26.59 -4.96
N LEU A 93 12.32 25.38 -4.64
CA LEU A 93 12.16 24.75 -3.33
C LEU A 93 13.54 24.39 -2.77
N ASN A 94 13.71 24.55 -1.45
CA ASN A 94 14.91 24.13 -0.75
C ASN A 94 14.92 22.60 -0.53
N ASN A 95 16.08 22.03 -0.20
CA ASN A 95 16.23 20.57 -0.03
C ASN A 95 15.30 20.01 1.06
N GLU A 96 15.05 20.77 2.12
CA GLU A 96 14.12 20.37 3.18
C GLU A 96 12.70 20.19 2.66
N SER A 97 12.20 21.14 1.86
CA SER A 97 10.88 21.05 1.25
C SER A 97 10.80 19.89 0.25
N LEU A 98 11.87 19.63 -0.49
CA LEU A 98 11.96 18.49 -1.39
C LEU A 98 11.93 17.15 -0.63
N SER A 99 12.61 17.06 0.51
CA SER A 99 12.54 15.91 1.42
C SER A 99 11.15 15.76 2.04
N ASN A 100 10.50 16.85 2.44
CA ASN A 100 9.14 16.81 2.99
C ASN A 100 8.11 16.34 1.96
N LEU A 101 8.28 16.74 0.69
CA LEU A 101 7.46 16.24 -0.42
C LEU A 101 7.62 14.74 -0.65
N TYR A 102 8.81 14.17 -0.41
CA TYR A 102 8.99 12.71 -0.46
C TYR A 102 8.03 12.00 0.49
N TYR A 103 7.89 12.44 1.74
CA TYR A 103 7.00 11.80 2.72
C TYR A 103 5.53 11.87 2.30
N ILE A 104 5.08 13.02 1.81
CA ILE A 104 3.71 13.20 1.30
C ILE A 104 3.43 12.23 0.13
N ILE A 105 4.39 12.09 -0.79
CA ILE A 105 4.27 11.17 -1.95
C ILE A 105 4.33 9.70 -1.50
N GLN A 106 5.22 9.36 -0.56
CA GLN A 106 5.36 8.00 -0.02
C GLN A 106 4.03 7.49 0.56
N HIS A 107 3.20 8.37 1.11
CA HIS A 107 1.90 8.03 1.69
C HIS A 107 0.71 8.22 0.74
N ALA A 108 0.92 8.80 -0.44
CA ALA A 108 -0.13 8.97 -1.46
C ALA A 108 -0.59 7.65 -2.08
N GLY A 109 -1.66 7.67 -2.89
CA GLY A 109 -2.15 6.52 -3.65
C GLY A 109 -1.21 6.08 -4.80
N GLY A 110 -1.44 4.89 -5.35
CA GLY A 110 -0.54 4.27 -6.35
C GLY A 110 -0.33 5.13 -7.60
N GLU A 111 -1.40 5.73 -8.12
CA GLU A 111 -1.34 6.62 -9.28
C GLU A 111 -0.46 7.86 -9.03
N ILE A 112 -0.52 8.43 -7.83
CA ILE A 112 0.30 9.59 -7.45
C ILE A 112 1.77 9.19 -7.33
N GLN A 113 2.06 8.05 -6.69
CA GLN A 113 3.42 7.54 -6.60
C GLN A 113 4.02 7.27 -7.98
N GLU A 114 3.24 6.64 -8.86
CA GLU A 114 3.65 6.38 -10.24
C GLU A 114 3.92 7.69 -11.00
N LYS A 115 3.04 8.69 -10.88
CA LYS A 115 3.22 10.03 -11.49
C LYS A 115 4.54 10.67 -11.08
N TYR A 116 4.93 10.57 -9.81
CA TYR A 116 6.11 11.25 -9.26
C TYR A 116 7.33 10.35 -9.07
N LYS A 117 7.34 9.11 -9.57
CA LYS A 117 8.47 8.18 -9.38
C LYS A 117 9.82 8.74 -9.84
N ASN A 118 9.84 9.47 -10.97
CA ASN A 118 11.05 10.07 -11.50
C ASN A 118 11.57 11.19 -10.58
N PHE A 119 10.67 11.95 -9.95
CA PHE A 119 11.05 12.94 -8.95
C PHE A 119 11.73 12.27 -7.74
N ILE A 120 11.23 11.11 -7.29
CA ILE A 120 11.87 10.36 -6.20
C ILE A 120 13.27 9.86 -6.60
N SER A 121 13.44 9.36 -7.82
CA SER A 121 14.77 9.01 -8.36
C SER A 121 15.72 10.21 -8.40
N ASP A 122 15.22 11.39 -8.74
CA ASP A 122 16.01 12.63 -8.71
C ASP A 122 16.41 13.02 -7.28
N LEU A 123 15.52 12.89 -6.29
CA LEU A 123 15.84 13.14 -4.89
C LEU A 123 16.94 12.22 -4.39
N PHE A 124 16.85 10.93 -4.75
CA PHE A 124 17.85 9.93 -4.39
C PHE A 124 19.21 10.26 -5.02
N THR A 125 19.23 10.57 -6.33
CA THR A 125 20.46 10.94 -7.05
C THR A 125 21.12 12.19 -6.46
N LYS A 126 20.32 13.15 -5.98
CA LYS A 126 20.78 14.37 -5.32
C LYS A 126 21.12 14.18 -3.84
N GLN A 127 20.99 12.96 -3.31
CA GLN A 127 21.20 12.64 -1.88
C GLN A 127 20.32 13.49 -0.95
N ILE A 128 19.12 13.87 -1.41
CA ILE A 128 18.11 14.57 -0.59
C ILE A 128 17.36 13.58 0.28
N ILE A 129 17.16 12.35 -0.21
CA ILE A 129 16.63 11.22 0.55
C ILE A 129 17.70 10.15 0.71
N THR A 130 17.57 9.39 1.79
CA THR A 130 18.44 8.28 2.16
C THR A 130 18.23 7.06 1.25
N ASN A 131 19.20 6.15 1.29
CA ASN A 131 19.11 4.84 0.64
C ASN A 131 17.89 4.05 1.13
N GLN A 132 17.59 4.13 2.43
CA GLN A 132 16.47 3.43 3.06
C GLN A 132 15.12 3.97 2.57
N GLU A 133 14.98 5.29 2.50
CA GLU A 133 13.79 5.95 1.95
C GLU A 133 13.57 5.56 0.47
N TYR A 134 14.62 5.59 -0.34
CA TYR A 134 14.52 5.16 -1.74
C TYR A 134 14.07 3.69 -1.86
N ALA A 135 14.64 2.79 -1.04
CA ALA A 135 14.27 1.39 -1.03
C ALA A 135 12.80 1.17 -0.60
N TRP A 136 12.34 1.87 0.45
CA TRP A 136 10.95 1.81 0.89
C TRP A 136 9.96 2.29 -0.16
N PHE A 137 10.26 3.39 -0.83
CA PHE A 137 9.41 3.89 -1.91
C PHE A 137 9.36 2.90 -3.08
N THR A 138 10.52 2.37 -3.48
CA THR A 138 10.62 1.40 -4.58
C THR A 138 9.78 0.16 -4.31
N ASP A 139 9.94 -0.48 -3.15
CA ASP A 139 9.16 -1.68 -2.82
C ASP A 139 7.66 -1.37 -2.70
N ARG A 140 7.30 -0.22 -2.14
CA ARG A 140 5.89 0.20 -2.03
C ARG A 140 5.23 0.38 -3.39
N LEU A 141 5.95 0.99 -4.34
CA LEU A 141 5.47 1.14 -5.71
C LEU A 141 5.34 -0.22 -6.40
N ASN A 142 6.33 -1.09 -6.25
CA ASN A 142 6.30 -2.45 -6.80
C ASN A 142 5.10 -3.24 -6.27
N VAL A 143 4.89 -3.27 -4.96
CA VAL A 143 3.77 -3.97 -4.34
C VAL A 143 2.43 -3.47 -4.87
N ARG A 144 2.25 -2.16 -5.03
CA ARG A 144 1.01 -1.59 -5.59
C ARG A 144 0.77 -1.96 -7.05
N ASN A 145 1.84 -2.26 -7.77
CA ASN A 145 1.83 -2.76 -9.14
C ASN A 145 1.85 -4.30 -9.22
N ASN A 146 1.58 -5.00 -8.11
CA ASN A 146 1.64 -6.46 -8.01
C ASN A 146 3.01 -7.05 -8.44
N LYS A 147 4.09 -6.32 -8.19
CA LYS A 147 5.46 -6.74 -8.45
C LYS A 147 6.14 -7.25 -7.19
N ALA A 148 7.12 -8.11 -7.37
CA ALA A 148 7.99 -8.55 -6.29
C ALA A 148 8.80 -7.35 -5.75
N GLN A 149 9.10 -7.42 -4.45
CA GLN A 149 9.88 -6.39 -3.76
C GLN A 149 11.35 -6.48 -4.17
N THR A 150 11.95 -5.35 -4.53
CA THR A 150 13.37 -5.29 -4.91
C THR A 150 14.27 -5.39 -3.69
N TYR A 151 13.82 -4.92 -2.51
CA TYR A 151 14.62 -4.87 -1.28
C TYR A 151 13.98 -5.63 -0.10
N GLY A 152 12.68 -5.89 -0.14
CA GLY A 152 11.97 -6.75 0.81
C GLY A 152 11.54 -6.04 2.10
N PHE A 153 11.02 -4.81 2.03
CA PHE A 153 10.65 -4.03 3.22
C PHE A 153 9.15 -3.88 3.51
N GLN A 154 8.27 -4.23 2.57
CA GLN A 154 6.82 -4.14 2.70
C GLN A 154 6.22 -5.44 3.24
N ILE A 155 5.36 -5.26 4.23
CA ILE A 155 4.57 -6.31 4.86
C ILE A 155 3.10 -5.93 4.68
N LYS A 156 2.29 -6.91 4.33
CA LYS A 156 0.84 -6.82 4.33
C LYS A 156 0.30 -7.10 5.72
N TYR A 157 -0.74 -6.37 6.10
CA TYR A 157 -1.56 -6.64 7.28
C TYR A 157 -3.02 -6.75 6.85
N TRP A 158 -3.71 -7.79 7.30
CA TRP A 158 -5.16 -7.92 7.13
C TRP A 158 -5.87 -7.54 8.41
N SER A 159 -6.72 -6.50 8.37
CA SER A 159 -7.47 -6.05 9.56
C SER A 159 -8.39 -7.12 10.13
N ASP A 160 -8.96 -7.95 9.26
CA ASP A 160 -10.04 -8.87 9.62
C ASP A 160 -9.50 -10.10 10.36
N THR A 161 -8.35 -10.62 9.94
CA THR A 161 -7.69 -11.80 10.52
C THR A 161 -6.52 -11.45 11.45
N GLN A 162 -6.09 -10.19 11.43
CA GLN A 162 -4.88 -9.67 12.07
C GLN A 162 -3.59 -10.36 11.62
N ASP A 163 -3.63 -11.05 10.48
CA ASP A 163 -2.46 -11.71 9.91
C ASP A 163 -1.50 -10.70 9.31
N THR A 164 -0.23 -11.07 9.26
CA THR A 164 0.81 -10.37 8.51
C THR A 164 1.50 -11.32 7.54
N LEU A 165 1.87 -10.81 6.37
CA LEU A 165 2.65 -11.54 5.38
C LEU A 165 3.61 -10.58 4.67
N PRO A 166 4.91 -10.87 4.57
CA PRO A 166 5.80 -10.14 3.68
C PRO A 166 5.31 -10.32 2.25
N TYR A 167 5.12 -9.22 1.51
CA TYR A 167 4.80 -9.36 0.08
C TYR A 167 5.92 -10.14 -0.63
N PRO A 168 5.63 -10.82 -1.75
CA PRO A 168 6.65 -11.60 -2.46
C PRO A 168 7.91 -10.80 -2.77
N ILE A 169 9.07 -11.40 -2.52
CA ILE A 169 10.38 -10.74 -2.51
C ILE A 169 11.20 -11.28 -3.68
N ASP A 170 11.89 -10.42 -4.41
CA ASP A 170 12.83 -10.85 -5.43
C ASP A 170 13.99 -11.66 -4.80
N ILE A 171 14.42 -12.74 -5.46
CA ILE A 171 15.51 -13.59 -4.95
C ILE A 171 16.83 -12.82 -4.75
N ASP A 172 17.05 -11.76 -5.54
CA ASP A 172 18.23 -10.91 -5.47
C ASP A 172 18.10 -9.77 -4.44
N ALA A 173 17.02 -9.70 -3.66
CA ALA A 173 16.77 -8.59 -2.75
C ALA A 173 17.90 -8.33 -1.73
N GLU A 174 18.48 -9.39 -1.17
CA GLU A 174 19.63 -9.29 -0.26
C GLU A 174 20.83 -8.63 -0.95
N LYS A 175 21.17 -9.08 -2.16
CA LYS A 175 22.23 -8.50 -2.98
C LYS A 175 21.93 -7.03 -3.32
N ASN A 176 20.68 -6.70 -3.67
CA ASN A 176 20.26 -5.34 -3.98
C ASN A 176 20.40 -4.41 -2.76
N THR A 177 19.99 -4.87 -1.57
CA THR A 177 20.15 -4.09 -0.32
C THR A 177 21.61 -3.81 -0.01
N ILE A 178 22.48 -4.81 -0.10
CA ILE A 178 23.92 -4.67 0.14
C ILE A 178 24.56 -3.70 -0.87
N GLN A 179 24.19 -3.79 -2.15
CA GLN A 179 24.69 -2.87 -3.18
C GLN A 179 24.25 -1.42 -2.94
N LEU A 180 23.06 -1.23 -2.36
CA LEU A 180 22.57 0.07 -1.93
C LEU A 180 23.14 0.50 -0.56
N GLY A 181 24.05 -0.26 0.04
CA GLY A 181 24.66 0.06 1.34
C GLY A 181 23.68 -0.04 2.52
N LEU A 182 22.66 -0.90 2.42
CA LEU A 182 21.70 -1.19 3.48
C LEU A 182 21.91 -2.58 4.07
N GLU A 183 21.41 -2.77 5.29
CA GLU A 183 21.25 -4.09 5.89
C GLU A 183 20.06 -4.82 5.25
N SER A 184 20.22 -6.12 4.98
CA SER A 184 19.15 -6.93 4.42
C SER A 184 18.08 -7.25 5.47
N SER A 185 16.80 -7.13 5.09
CA SER A 185 15.68 -7.58 5.92
C SER A 185 15.55 -9.11 6.01
N LYS A 186 16.34 -9.87 5.23
CA LYS A 186 16.17 -11.33 5.08
C LYS A 186 16.17 -12.08 6.39
N GLN A 187 17.14 -11.81 7.27
CA GLN A 187 17.21 -12.48 8.56
C GLN A 187 16.00 -12.14 9.44
N TYR A 188 15.63 -10.87 9.53
CA TYR A 188 14.41 -10.43 10.20
C TYR A 188 13.17 -11.16 9.66
N MET A 189 13.04 -11.29 8.33
CA MET A 189 11.91 -11.97 7.71
C MET A 189 11.87 -13.47 8.07
N LEU A 190 13.02 -14.15 8.05
CA LEU A 190 13.10 -15.57 8.42
C LEU A 190 12.81 -15.82 9.91
N ASP A 191 13.21 -14.91 10.78
CA ASP A 191 13.01 -15.03 12.23
C ASP A 191 11.57 -14.74 12.66
N ASN A 192 10.87 -13.85 11.95
CA ASN A 192 9.52 -13.41 12.33
C ASN A 192 8.40 -14.10 11.54
N TYR A 193 8.70 -14.73 10.40
CA TYR A 193 7.71 -15.34 9.52
C TYR A 193 8.06 -16.79 9.19
N THR A 194 7.25 -17.72 9.67
CA THR A 194 7.47 -19.17 9.58
C THR A 194 6.24 -19.91 9.05
N ASN A 195 6.43 -21.18 8.67
CA ASN A 195 5.39 -22.08 8.20
C ASN A 195 4.60 -21.49 7.02
N GLU A 196 3.26 -21.45 7.12
CA GLU A 196 2.39 -20.96 6.06
C GLU A 196 2.65 -19.48 5.72
N TYR A 197 3.15 -18.68 6.67
CA TYR A 197 3.45 -17.26 6.46
C TYR A 197 4.91 -17.01 6.07
N SER A 198 5.72 -18.06 5.81
CA SER A 198 7.12 -17.90 5.44
C SER A 198 7.28 -16.96 4.23
N PRO A 199 8.32 -16.11 4.21
CA PRO A 199 8.54 -15.16 3.13
C PRO A 199 8.72 -15.87 1.79
N GLN A 200 8.05 -15.38 0.75
CA GLN A 200 8.13 -15.95 -0.59
C GLN A 200 9.19 -15.24 -1.42
N TYR A 201 10.41 -15.78 -1.44
CA TYR A 201 11.45 -15.36 -2.39
C TYR A 201 11.20 -16.00 -3.75
N MET A 202 11.26 -15.20 -4.81
CA MET A 202 10.87 -15.63 -6.16
C MET A 202 11.79 -15.10 -7.27
N THR A 203 11.86 -15.85 -8.36
CA THR A 203 12.47 -15.43 -9.63
C THR A 203 11.42 -14.83 -10.57
N GLU A 204 11.86 -14.25 -11.70
CA GLU A 204 10.96 -13.71 -12.72
C GLU A 204 10.04 -14.78 -13.37
N GLU A 205 10.48 -16.04 -13.38
CA GLU A 205 9.71 -17.16 -13.96
C GLU A 205 8.62 -17.69 -13.02
N GLU A 206 8.74 -17.41 -11.73
CA GLU A 206 7.81 -17.84 -10.70
C GLU A 206 6.63 -16.86 -10.57
N PHE A 207 5.56 -17.32 -9.93
CA PHE A 207 4.38 -16.51 -9.62
C PHE A 207 3.82 -16.89 -8.24
N VAL A 208 3.47 -15.90 -7.42
CA VAL A 208 2.93 -16.16 -6.07
C VAL A 208 1.44 -15.82 -6.01
N LEU A 209 0.65 -16.69 -5.40
CA LEU A 209 -0.75 -16.46 -5.13
C LEU A 209 -1.04 -16.71 -3.66
N PHE A 210 -1.77 -15.81 -3.02
CA PHE A 210 -2.19 -15.95 -1.63
C PHE A 210 -3.57 -15.36 -1.41
N GLY A 211 -4.17 -15.61 -0.26
CA GLY A 211 -5.40 -14.95 0.15
C GLY A 211 -6.07 -15.66 1.31
N HIS A 212 -7.31 -15.28 1.59
CA HIS A 212 -8.11 -15.84 2.68
C HIS A 212 -9.47 -16.35 2.18
N ILE A 213 -9.98 -17.39 2.84
CA ILE A 213 -11.41 -17.75 2.82
C ILE A 213 -12.06 -17.08 4.02
N LYS A 214 -12.97 -16.14 3.77
CA LYS A 214 -13.51 -15.24 4.80
C LYS A 214 -14.81 -15.76 5.45
N ASN A 215 -15.57 -16.61 4.75
CA ASN A 215 -16.75 -17.27 5.34
C ASN A 215 -16.39 -18.54 6.11
N SER A 216 -17.37 -19.13 6.81
CA SER A 216 -17.17 -20.37 7.57
C SER A 216 -16.72 -21.55 6.69
N PHE A 217 -15.54 -22.09 7.01
CA PHE A 217 -14.95 -23.27 6.38
C PHE A 217 -14.57 -24.33 7.42
N ASP A 218 -14.32 -25.54 6.94
CA ASP A 218 -13.68 -26.62 7.71
C ASP A 218 -12.44 -27.06 6.94
N THR A 219 -11.26 -26.91 7.55
CA THR A 219 -9.96 -27.20 6.93
C THR A 219 -9.82 -28.65 6.50
N LYS A 220 -10.61 -29.58 7.05
CA LYS A 220 -10.60 -30.99 6.65
C LYS A 220 -11.30 -31.25 5.32
N THR A 221 -12.29 -30.44 4.99
CA THR A 221 -13.18 -30.63 3.84
C THR A 221 -13.04 -29.52 2.80
N THR A 222 -12.31 -28.47 3.12
CA THR A 222 -12.11 -27.28 2.29
C THR A 222 -10.66 -27.22 1.81
N HIS A 223 -10.44 -26.91 0.53
CA HIS A 223 -9.10 -26.67 -0.04
C HIS A 223 -9.19 -25.80 -1.28
N ILE A 224 -8.06 -25.20 -1.65
CA ILE A 224 -7.93 -24.49 -2.93
C ILE A 224 -7.33 -25.43 -3.97
N LEU A 225 -7.87 -25.40 -5.18
CA LEU A 225 -7.35 -26.13 -6.33
C LEU A 225 -6.86 -25.14 -7.39
N ILE A 226 -5.59 -25.23 -7.76
CA ILE A 226 -4.97 -24.40 -8.78
C ILE A 226 -4.84 -25.20 -10.08
N ASN A 227 -5.34 -24.63 -11.19
CA ASN A 227 -5.29 -25.19 -12.54
C ASN A 227 -5.79 -26.65 -12.63
N ASN A 228 -6.75 -27.01 -11.77
CA ASN A 228 -7.28 -28.38 -11.61
C ASN A 228 -6.22 -29.45 -11.23
N LYS A 229 -5.07 -29.06 -10.70
CA LYS A 229 -3.95 -29.98 -10.44
C LYS A 229 -3.41 -29.89 -9.02
N GLU A 230 -3.15 -28.68 -8.55
CA GLU A 230 -2.44 -28.48 -7.28
C GLU A 230 -3.43 -28.17 -6.16
N LYS A 231 -3.47 -29.03 -5.15
CA LYS A 231 -4.26 -28.83 -3.94
C LYS A 231 -3.43 -28.05 -2.93
N VAL A 232 -3.93 -26.89 -2.53
CA VAL A 232 -3.33 -26.02 -1.52
C VAL A 232 -4.10 -26.17 -0.22
N ALA A 233 -3.37 -26.45 0.86
CA ALA A 233 -3.93 -26.47 2.20
C ALA A 233 -4.26 -25.05 2.67
N ILE A 234 -5.24 -24.97 3.56
CA ILE A 234 -5.69 -23.72 4.18
C ILE A 234 -5.46 -23.88 5.68
N ASN A 235 -4.96 -22.84 6.34
CA ASN A 235 -4.83 -22.86 7.79
C ASN A 235 -6.17 -22.62 8.52
N ASP A 236 -6.14 -22.60 9.84
CA ASP A 236 -7.30 -22.38 10.70
C ASP A 236 -7.90 -20.97 10.61
N LYS A 237 -7.17 -20.01 10.01
CA LYS A 237 -7.64 -18.65 9.72
C LYS A 237 -8.12 -18.44 8.28
N GLY A 238 -8.11 -19.50 7.47
CA GLY A 238 -8.57 -19.42 6.08
C GLY A 238 -7.47 -18.97 5.12
N PHE A 239 -6.25 -18.74 5.61
CA PHE A 239 -5.12 -18.30 4.81
C PHE A 239 -4.55 -19.45 3.98
N TYR A 240 -4.16 -19.14 2.76
CA TYR A 240 -3.43 -20.03 1.89
C TYR A 240 -2.42 -19.23 1.05
N ILE A 241 -1.34 -19.90 0.67
CA ILE A 241 -0.32 -19.35 -0.22
C ILE A 241 0.25 -20.47 -1.09
N ILE A 242 0.60 -20.12 -2.33
CA ILE A 242 1.29 -21.00 -3.25
C ILE A 242 2.26 -20.21 -4.12
N LYS A 243 3.45 -20.78 -4.31
CA LYS A 243 4.41 -20.32 -5.31
C LYS A 243 4.42 -21.29 -6.48
N LEU A 244 4.05 -20.81 -7.65
CA LEU A 244 4.10 -21.54 -8.90
C LEU A 244 5.49 -21.39 -9.52
N HIS A 245 6.08 -22.50 -9.97
CA HIS A 245 7.37 -22.50 -10.67
C HIS A 245 7.25 -22.18 -12.17
N SER A 246 6.16 -21.54 -12.56
CA SER A 246 5.93 -21.03 -13.90
C SER A 246 4.94 -19.86 -13.83
N ARG A 247 4.95 -19.00 -14.84
CA ARG A 247 4.03 -17.86 -14.97
C ARG A 247 3.01 -18.11 -16.09
N PRO A 248 1.98 -18.95 -15.86
CA PRO A 248 0.96 -19.18 -16.87
C PRO A 248 0.20 -17.86 -17.14
N GLN A 249 -0.23 -17.62 -18.38
CA GLN A 249 -1.00 -16.40 -18.72
C GLN A 249 -2.32 -16.30 -17.95
N THR A 250 -2.90 -17.45 -17.60
CA THR A 250 -4.12 -17.56 -16.82
C THR A 250 -3.98 -18.62 -15.75
N ILE A 251 -4.45 -18.32 -14.54
CA ILE A 251 -4.52 -19.25 -13.41
C ILE A 251 -5.99 -19.44 -13.06
N SER A 252 -6.47 -20.68 -13.08
CA SER A 252 -7.79 -21.03 -12.56
C SER A 252 -7.67 -21.43 -11.09
N VAL A 253 -8.36 -20.71 -10.21
CA VAL A 253 -8.34 -20.92 -8.76
C VAL A 253 -9.74 -21.32 -8.33
N LYS A 254 -9.88 -22.49 -7.71
CA LYS A 254 -11.17 -23.02 -7.27
C LYS A 254 -11.18 -23.25 -5.78
N LEU A 255 -12.24 -22.80 -5.13
CA LEU A 255 -12.56 -23.20 -3.77
C LEU A 255 -13.37 -24.50 -3.83
N ILE A 256 -12.84 -25.54 -3.19
CA ILE A 256 -13.49 -26.84 -3.09
C ILE A 256 -13.96 -27.04 -1.66
N LYS A 257 -15.22 -27.44 -1.47
CA LYS A 257 -15.80 -27.82 -0.18
C LYS A 257 -16.55 -29.13 -0.33
N ASN A 258 -16.26 -30.13 0.51
CA ASN A 258 -16.88 -31.46 0.44
C ASN A 258 -16.80 -32.11 -0.97
N ASN A 259 -15.67 -31.94 -1.66
CA ASN A 259 -15.42 -32.38 -3.04
C ASN A 259 -16.24 -31.69 -4.14
N GLU A 260 -16.96 -30.62 -3.81
CA GLU A 260 -17.68 -29.80 -4.79
C GLU A 260 -16.99 -28.45 -4.98
N VAL A 261 -16.99 -27.95 -6.21
CA VAL A 261 -16.54 -26.58 -6.51
C VAL A 261 -17.62 -25.63 -6.02
N VAL A 262 -17.29 -24.80 -5.03
CA VAL A 262 -18.22 -23.79 -4.48
C VAL A 262 -17.97 -22.40 -5.03
N ASP A 263 -16.74 -22.11 -5.47
CA ASP A 263 -16.39 -20.87 -6.18
C ASP A 263 -15.18 -21.11 -7.10
N SER A 264 -15.04 -20.29 -8.13
CA SER A 264 -13.98 -20.36 -9.13
C SER A 264 -13.66 -18.98 -9.69
N GLN A 265 -12.37 -18.66 -9.77
CA GLN A 265 -11.86 -17.42 -10.36
C GLN A 265 -10.78 -17.74 -11.40
N ASP A 266 -10.89 -17.15 -12.58
CA ASP A 266 -9.85 -17.22 -13.61
C ASP A 266 -9.08 -15.89 -13.64
N ILE A 267 -7.77 -15.96 -13.43
CA ILE A 267 -6.92 -14.82 -13.14
C ILE A 267 -5.94 -14.63 -14.27
N LEU A 268 -5.90 -13.42 -14.84
CA LEU A 268 -4.84 -13.01 -15.77
C LEU A 268 -3.59 -12.58 -14.99
N THR A 269 -2.44 -13.16 -15.33
CA THR A 269 -1.15 -12.88 -14.66
C THR A 269 -0.35 -11.76 -15.32
N ASN A 270 -0.88 -11.15 -16.38
CA ASN A 270 -0.15 -10.20 -17.23
C ASN A 270 0.53 -9.10 -16.41
N GLN A 271 1.86 -9.04 -16.52
CA GLN A 271 2.71 -8.08 -15.83
C GLN A 271 2.61 -8.08 -14.30
N LYS A 272 2.02 -9.12 -13.69
CA LYS A 272 2.01 -9.30 -12.23
C LYS A 272 2.96 -10.41 -11.85
N ASP A 273 3.65 -10.25 -10.74
CA ASP A 273 4.49 -11.29 -10.13
C ASP A 273 3.70 -12.06 -9.07
N TRP A 274 2.66 -11.44 -8.53
CA TRP A 274 1.78 -12.08 -7.57
C TRP A 274 0.35 -11.55 -7.62
N ILE A 275 -0.56 -12.26 -6.97
CA ILE A 275 -1.93 -11.79 -6.78
C ILE A 275 -2.53 -12.28 -5.46
N GLU A 276 -3.37 -11.43 -4.88
CA GLU A 276 -4.21 -11.76 -3.73
C GLU A 276 -5.60 -12.19 -4.22
N VAL A 277 -6.11 -13.31 -3.72
CA VAL A 277 -7.38 -13.90 -4.12
C VAL A 277 -8.15 -14.33 -2.88
N ASP A 278 -9.13 -13.52 -2.51
CA ASP A 278 -10.00 -13.86 -1.41
C ASP A 278 -11.25 -14.59 -1.91
N PHE A 279 -11.71 -15.54 -1.09
CA PHE A 279 -13.00 -16.20 -1.25
C PHE A 279 -13.95 -15.73 -0.15
N TYR A 280 -15.17 -15.41 -0.54
CA TYR A 280 -16.24 -14.98 0.36
C TYR A 280 -17.25 -16.10 0.46
#